data_AF-A0A8X6F1T5-F1
#
_entry.id   AF-A0A8X6F1T5-F1
#
_cell.length_a   1.000
_cell.length_b   1.000
_cell.length_c   1.000
_cell.angle_alpha   90.00
_cell.angle_beta   90.00
_cell.angle_gamma   90.00
#
_symmetry.space_group_name_H-M   'P 1'
#
loop_
_entity.id
_entity.type
_entity.pdbx_description
1 polymer ?
#
loop_
_entity_poly.entity_id
_entity_poly.type
_entity_poly.pdbx_seq_one_letter_code
_entity_poly.pdbx_strand_id
1 'polypeptide(L)'
;MTDNAPAFYNAWSYVMGTVKNVLLCAWHVTRNWHQNLNKIKNPEKRKIVNKALKAVKEELCLETFSKLMKQFIQELLNDSDTCKFGKYFQQNYGKRPEKWAYCYRKGLGINTNMYLESLHKKIKYYFEGKYVKRLDIAIDGLLKLIRD
;
A
#
# COMPACT_ATOMS: atom_id res chain seq x y z
N MET A 1 -8.75 -2.42 -7.06
CA MET A 1 -7.74 -1.73 -6.21
C MET A 1 -7.02 -0.72 -7.09
N THR A 2 -6.81 0.51 -6.61
CA THR A 2 -6.13 1.58 -7.35
C THR A 2 -4.90 2.06 -6.61
N ASP A 3 -4.02 2.82 -7.26
CA ASP A 3 -2.97 3.57 -6.58
C ASP A 3 -3.56 4.80 -5.85
N ASN A 4 -2.70 5.66 -5.30
CA ASN A 4 -3.16 6.88 -4.62
C ASN A 4 -3.44 8.05 -5.59
N ALA A 5 -3.26 7.87 -6.90
CA ALA A 5 -3.49 8.93 -7.88
C ALA A 5 -4.99 9.00 -8.22
N PRO A 6 -5.58 10.21 -8.24
CA PRO A 6 -7.01 10.37 -8.52
C PRO A 6 -7.37 10.02 -9.96
N ALA A 7 -6.42 10.14 -10.91
CA ALA A 7 -6.67 9.97 -12.34
C ALA A 7 -7.29 8.61 -12.69
N PHE A 8 -6.78 7.51 -12.13
CA PHE A 8 -7.28 6.16 -12.43
C PHE A 8 -8.69 5.92 -11.91
N TYR A 9 -8.97 6.33 -10.67
CA TYR A 9 -10.32 6.19 -10.11
C TYR A 9 -11.31 7.11 -10.80
N ASN A 10 -10.92 8.35 -11.11
CA ASN A 10 -11.80 9.30 -11.79
C ASN A 10 -12.18 8.77 -13.18
N ALA A 11 -11.20 8.33 -13.98
CA ALA A 11 -11.46 7.73 -15.29
C ALA A 11 -12.35 6.49 -15.19
N TRP A 12 -12.08 5.60 -14.23
CA TRP A 12 -12.93 4.43 -13.99
C TRP A 12 -14.36 4.82 -13.62
N SER A 13 -14.52 5.73 -12.66
CA SER A 13 -15.84 6.15 -12.16
C SER A 13 -16.67 6.87 -13.23
N TYR A 14 -16.01 7.56 -14.15
CA TYR A 14 -16.66 8.21 -15.29
C TYR A 14 -17.26 7.19 -16.26
N VAL A 15 -16.55 6.08 -16.52
CA VAL A 15 -17.00 5.05 -17.48
C VAL A 15 -17.92 4.01 -16.83
N MET A 16 -17.58 3.57 -15.62
CA MET A 16 -18.18 2.41 -14.95
C MET A 16 -19.13 2.81 -13.80
N GLY A 17 -19.22 4.09 -13.48
CA GLY A 17 -20.00 4.60 -12.35
C GLY A 17 -19.26 4.50 -11.01
N THR A 18 -19.87 5.08 -9.97
CA THR A 18 -19.32 5.10 -8.61
C THR A 18 -19.52 3.78 -7.88
N VAL A 19 -18.55 3.39 -7.07
CA VAL A 19 -18.64 2.18 -6.24
C VAL A 19 -18.57 2.54 -4.76
N LYS A 20 -19.24 1.73 -3.92
CA LYS A 20 -19.26 1.92 -2.46
C LYS A 20 -17.87 1.82 -1.83
N ASN A 21 -17.04 0.88 -2.31
CA ASN A 21 -15.75 0.58 -1.71
C ASN A 21 -14.61 0.88 -2.70
N VAL A 22 -13.83 1.92 -2.40
CA VAL A 22 -12.63 2.29 -3.19
C VAL A 22 -11.38 1.90 -2.41
N LEU A 23 -10.77 0.78 -2.79
CA LEU A 23 -9.60 0.24 -2.10
C LEU A 23 -8.29 0.66 -2.76
N LEU A 24 -7.35 1.12 -1.93
CA LEU A 24 -5.95 1.32 -2.31
C LEU A 24 -5.22 -0.03 -2.36
N CYS A 25 -4.33 -0.17 -3.33
CA CYS A 25 -3.43 -1.30 -3.43
C CYS A 25 -2.48 -1.34 -2.21
N ALA A 26 -2.44 -2.49 -1.52
CA ALA A 26 -1.72 -2.61 -0.26
C ALA A 26 -0.21 -2.45 -0.44
N TRP A 27 0.32 -2.84 -1.61
CA TRP A 27 1.72 -2.63 -1.96
C TRP A 27 2.05 -1.15 -2.18
N HIS A 28 1.24 -0.43 -2.95
CA HIS A 28 1.44 1.02 -3.16
C HIS A 28 1.40 1.79 -1.85
N VAL A 29 0.47 1.46 -0.95
CA VAL A 29 0.41 2.04 0.40
C VAL A 29 1.71 1.78 1.15
N THR A 30 2.16 0.52 1.22
CA THR A 30 3.40 0.16 1.91
C THR A 30 4.62 0.83 1.28
N ARG A 31 4.74 0.87 -0.04
CA ARG A 31 5.83 1.54 -0.76
C ARG A 31 5.86 3.04 -0.45
N ASN A 32 4.72 3.71 -0.49
CA ASN A 32 4.61 5.14 -0.18
C ASN A 32 4.98 5.41 1.28
N TRP A 33 4.60 4.56 2.22
CA TRP A 33 5.05 4.69 3.60
C TRP A 33 6.57 4.58 3.71
N HIS A 34 7.18 3.55 3.11
CA HIS A 34 8.63 3.35 3.15
C HIS A 34 9.41 4.53 2.55
N GLN A 35 8.96 5.09 1.42
CA GLN A 35 9.58 6.29 0.83
C GLN A 35 9.53 7.50 1.78
N ASN A 36 8.48 7.60 2.59
CA ASN A 36 8.29 8.71 3.52
C ASN A 36 8.87 8.45 4.92
N LEU A 37 9.20 7.20 5.27
CA LEU A 37 9.91 6.87 6.52
C LEU A 37 11.30 7.51 6.60
N ASN A 38 11.90 7.88 5.45
CA ASN A 38 13.14 8.65 5.40
C ASN A 38 13.02 10.04 6.06
N LYS A 39 11.80 10.52 6.32
CA LYS A 39 11.55 11.74 7.13
C LYS A 39 11.97 11.57 8.61
N ILE A 40 12.06 10.33 9.09
CA ILE A 40 12.52 9.98 10.44
C ILE A 40 14.03 9.75 10.36
N LYS A 41 14.83 10.70 10.86
CA LYS A 41 16.29 10.64 10.76
C LYS A 41 16.86 9.47 11.58
N ASN A 42 16.34 9.25 12.78
CA ASN A 42 16.79 8.19 13.67
C ASN A 42 16.44 6.79 13.11
N PRO A 43 17.43 5.93 12.83
CA PRO A 43 17.21 4.61 12.21
C PRO A 43 16.46 3.63 13.11
N GLU A 44 16.68 3.67 14.43
CA GLU A 44 16.00 2.78 15.38
C GLU A 44 14.53 3.16 15.52
N LYS A 45 14.23 4.45 15.66
CA LYS A 45 12.83 4.93 15.62
C LYS A 45 12.17 4.59 14.29
N ARG A 46 12.88 4.68 13.17
CA ARG A 46 12.36 4.30 11.85
C ARG A 46 11.97 2.83 11.79
N LYS A 47 12.76 1.92 12.36
CA LYS A 47 12.43 0.48 12.47
C LYS A 47 11.19 0.26 13.34
N ILE A 48 11.11 0.91 14.50
CA ILE A 48 9.96 0.84 15.42
C ILE A 48 8.68 1.29 14.71
N VAL A 49 8.72 2.47 14.07
CA VAL A 49 7.58 3.01 13.32
C VAL A 49 7.19 2.11 12.17
N ASN A 50 8.15 1.51 11.45
CA ASN A 50 7.84 0.57 10.37
C ASN A 50 7.12 -0.69 10.88
N LYS A 51 7.55 -1.23 12.03
CA LYS A 51 6.89 -2.38 12.66
C LYS A 51 5.46 -2.00 13.10
N ALA A 52 5.29 -0.83 13.70
CA ALA A 52 3.97 -0.32 14.09
C ALA A 52 3.04 -0.10 12.88
N LEU A 53 3.54 0.46 11.77
CA LEU A 53 2.77 0.60 10.52
C LEU A 53 2.24 -0.74 10.01
N LYS A 54 3.05 -1.79 10.07
CA LYS A 54 2.64 -3.12 9.66
C LYS A 54 1.52 -3.65 10.55
N ALA A 55 1.67 -3.52 11.87
CA ALA A 55 0.64 -3.93 12.82
C ALA A 55 -0.69 -3.17 12.59
N VAL A 56 -0.63 -1.85 12.42
CA VAL A 56 -1.81 -1.01 12.15
C VAL A 56 -2.50 -1.39 10.84
N LYS A 57 -1.73 -1.72 9.79
CA LYS A 57 -2.27 -2.13 8.50
C LYS A 57 -2.97 -3.48 8.55
N GLU A 58 -2.36 -4.43 9.24
CA GLU A 58 -2.76 -5.84 9.24
C GLU A 58 -3.80 -6.19 10.31
N GLU A 59 -4.09 -5.27 11.23
CA GLU A 59 -5.16 -5.42 12.23
C GLU A 59 -6.51 -5.72 11.57
N LEU A 60 -7.20 -6.72 12.10
CA LEU A 60 -8.44 -7.28 11.53
C LEU A 60 -9.68 -6.89 12.35
N CYS A 61 -9.52 -6.54 13.62
CA CYS A 61 -10.59 -6.08 14.49
C CYS A 61 -10.74 -4.55 14.39
N LEU A 62 -11.94 -4.06 14.07
CA LEU A 62 -12.22 -2.62 13.94
C LEU A 62 -12.04 -1.85 15.25
N GLU A 63 -12.41 -2.46 16.39
CA GLU A 63 -12.28 -1.85 17.71
C GLU A 63 -10.81 -1.72 18.12
N THR A 64 -10.03 -2.80 17.96
CA THR A 64 -8.60 -2.81 18.20
C THR A 64 -7.88 -1.83 17.27
N PHE A 65 -8.22 -1.84 15.98
CA PHE A 65 -7.69 -0.90 14.99
C PHE A 65 -7.91 0.55 15.41
N SER A 66 -9.12 0.90 15.84
CA SER A 66 -9.44 2.28 16.22
C SER A 66 -8.62 2.77 17.40
N LYS A 67 -8.38 1.90 18.39
CA LYS A 67 -7.51 2.21 19.56
C LYS A 67 -6.05 2.34 19.12
N LEU A 68 -5.55 1.33 18.40
CA LEU A 68 -4.18 1.26 17.91
C LEU A 68 -3.83 2.44 16.99
N MET A 69 -4.73 2.82 16.10
CA MET A 69 -4.55 3.94 15.16
C MET A 69 -4.45 5.28 15.88
N LYS A 70 -5.30 5.51 16.89
CA LYS A 70 -5.26 6.74 17.70
C LYS A 70 -3.95 6.84 18.48
N GLN A 71 -3.57 5.77 19.16
CA GLN A 71 -2.31 5.69 19.91
C GLN A 71 -1.11 5.89 18.98
N PHE A 72 -1.08 5.21 17.84
CA PHE A 72 0.01 5.32 16.86
C PHE A 72 0.19 6.76 16.34
N ILE A 73 -0.91 7.45 15.99
CA ILE A 73 -0.82 8.86 15.56
C ILE A 73 -0.30 9.73 16.70
N GLN A 74 -0.79 9.53 17.93
CA GLN A 74 -0.39 10.32 19.08
C GLN A 74 1.11 10.16 19.39
N GLU A 75 1.62 8.92 19.41
CA GLU A 75 3.05 8.61 19.59
C GLU A 75 3.91 9.27 18.50
N LEU A 76 3.46 9.23 17.24
CA LEU A 76 4.16 9.87 16.13
C LEU A 76 4.19 11.40 16.24
N LEU A 77 3.15 12.03 16.78
CA LEU A 77 3.08 13.49 16.87
C LEU A 77 3.81 14.05 18.09
N ASN A 78 3.88 13.27 19.18
CA ASN A 78 4.53 13.66 20.43
C ASN A 78 6.07 13.62 20.37
N ASP A 79 6.65 12.84 19.46
CA ASP A 79 8.09 12.75 19.28
C ASP A 79 8.57 13.64 18.13
N SER A 80 9.50 14.55 18.43
CA SER A 80 10.07 15.49 17.45
C SER A 80 10.69 14.82 16.22
N ASP A 81 11.27 13.62 16.37
CA ASP A 81 11.90 12.88 15.27
C ASP A 81 10.89 12.25 14.31
N THR A 82 9.70 11.91 14.81
CA THR A 82 8.66 11.20 14.06
C THR A 82 7.52 12.12 13.65
N CYS A 83 7.40 13.32 14.24
CA CYS A 83 6.34 14.29 14.01
C CYS A 83 6.13 14.64 12.52
N LYS A 84 7.21 14.79 11.75
CA LYS A 84 7.12 15.05 10.30
C LYS A 84 6.46 13.91 9.55
N PHE A 85 6.77 12.67 9.92
CA PHE A 85 6.11 11.49 9.37
C PHE A 85 4.67 11.37 9.88
N GLY A 86 4.43 11.63 11.18
CA GLY A 86 3.10 11.64 11.79
C GLY A 86 2.12 12.57 11.08
N LYS A 87 2.52 13.82 10.81
CA LYS A 87 1.72 14.80 10.05
C LYS A 87 1.39 14.29 8.65
N TYR A 88 2.39 13.77 7.93
CA TYR A 88 2.19 13.16 6.62
C TYR A 88 1.19 12.02 6.67
N PHE A 89 1.35 11.09 7.62
CA PHE A 89 0.51 9.92 7.76
C PHE A 89 -0.93 10.28 8.11
N GLN A 90 -1.12 11.18 9.08
CA GLN A 90 -2.45 11.64 9.50
C GLN A 90 -3.19 12.35 8.35
N GLN A 91 -2.51 13.23 7.61
CA GLN A 91 -3.11 13.95 6.48
C GLN A 91 -3.49 13.01 5.33
N ASN A 92 -2.62 12.06 4.98
CA ASN A 92 -2.79 11.25 3.78
C ASN A 92 -3.56 9.94 4.01
N TYR A 93 -3.51 9.36 5.21
CA TYR A 93 -4.06 8.02 5.51
C TYR A 93 -5.02 8.03 6.70
N GLY A 94 -4.80 8.92 7.68
CA GLY A 94 -5.60 8.98 8.91
C GLY A 94 -7.09 9.28 8.69
N LYS A 95 -7.43 10.03 7.64
CA LYS A 95 -8.82 10.41 7.32
C LYS A 95 -9.62 9.36 6.54
N ARG A 96 -8.94 8.34 6.02
CA ARG A 96 -9.53 7.36 5.09
C ARG A 96 -9.06 5.92 5.35
N PRO A 97 -9.14 5.42 6.60
CA PRO A 97 -8.69 4.08 6.96
C PRO A 97 -9.38 2.97 6.14
N GLU A 98 -10.63 3.18 5.74
CA GLU A 98 -11.45 2.27 4.95
C GLU A 98 -10.84 1.92 3.60
N LYS A 99 -10.01 2.80 3.04
CA LYS A 99 -9.38 2.55 1.73
C LYS A 99 -8.16 1.65 1.82
N TRP A 100 -7.51 1.49 2.98
CA TRP A 100 -6.22 0.78 3.05
C TRP A 100 -6.11 -0.29 4.13
N ALA A 101 -6.71 -0.10 5.31
CA ALA A 101 -6.58 -1.02 6.44
C ALA A 101 -7.30 -2.35 6.22
N TYR A 102 -6.77 -3.45 6.76
CA TYR A 102 -7.29 -4.81 6.49
C TYR A 102 -8.62 -5.08 7.19
N CYS A 103 -8.85 -4.53 8.38
CA CYS A 103 -10.12 -4.62 9.09
C CYS A 103 -11.33 -4.17 8.26
N TYR A 104 -11.16 -3.20 7.34
CA TYR A 104 -12.22 -2.74 6.43
C TYR A 104 -12.32 -3.54 5.12
N ARG A 105 -11.41 -4.49 4.88
CA ARG A 105 -11.45 -5.39 3.71
C ARG A 105 -12.16 -6.71 3.98
N LYS A 106 -12.45 -7.01 5.25
CA LYS A 106 -13.14 -8.24 5.65
C LYS A 106 -14.50 -8.32 4.95
N GLY A 107 -14.76 -9.46 4.29
CA GLY A 107 -16.01 -9.70 3.55
C GLY A 107 -16.06 -9.13 2.13
N LEU A 108 -15.01 -8.46 1.63
CA LEU A 108 -14.98 -7.94 0.26
C LEU A 108 -14.50 -8.98 -0.79
N GLY A 109 -14.05 -10.16 -0.36
CA GLY A 109 -13.57 -11.23 -1.28
C GLY A 109 -12.24 -10.90 -1.98
N ILE A 110 -11.57 -9.81 -1.63
CA ILE A 110 -10.37 -9.30 -2.31
C ILE A 110 -9.12 -9.66 -1.50
N ASN A 111 -8.59 -10.87 -1.72
CA ASN A 111 -7.24 -11.30 -1.30
C ASN A 111 -6.19 -11.17 -2.44
N THR A 112 -6.59 -10.57 -3.57
CA THR A 112 -5.84 -10.55 -4.85
C THR A 112 -4.47 -9.88 -4.80
N ASN A 113 -4.15 -9.14 -3.73
CA ASN A 113 -2.83 -8.51 -3.61
C ASN A 113 -1.71 -9.57 -3.53
N MET A 114 -1.95 -10.77 -3.02
CA MET A 114 -0.92 -11.83 -3.01
C MET A 114 -0.67 -12.44 -4.39
N TYR A 115 -1.73 -12.74 -5.14
CA TYR A 115 -1.61 -13.34 -6.47
C TYR A 115 -1.01 -12.37 -7.48
N LEU A 116 -1.43 -11.10 -7.46
CA LEU A 116 -0.86 -10.06 -8.33
C LEU A 116 0.59 -9.75 -7.99
N GLU A 117 0.96 -9.70 -6.71
CA GLU A 117 2.37 -9.53 -6.30
C GLU A 117 3.22 -10.73 -6.69
N SER A 118 2.68 -11.95 -6.56
CA SER A 118 3.36 -13.18 -7.01
C SER A 118 3.60 -13.15 -8.51
N LEU A 119 2.57 -12.83 -9.30
CA LEU A 119 2.69 -12.67 -10.74
C LEU A 119 3.67 -11.56 -11.12
N HIS A 120 3.61 -10.40 -10.46
CA HIS A 120 4.54 -9.29 -10.69
C HIS A 120 6.00 -9.69 -10.40
N LYS A 121 6.25 -10.46 -9.33
CA LYS A 121 7.58 -11.00 -9.02
C LYS A 121 8.07 -11.96 -10.10
N LYS A 122 7.21 -12.87 -10.57
CA LYS A 122 7.54 -13.76 -11.68
C LYS A 122 7.86 -12.97 -12.95
N ILE A 123 7.01 -12.02 -13.33
CA ILE A 123 7.25 -11.12 -14.48
C ILE A 123 8.61 -10.40 -14.33
N LYS A 124 8.90 -9.83 -13.17
CA LYS A 124 10.22 -9.21 -12.92
C LYS A 124 11.37 -10.18 -13.06
N TYR A 125 11.22 -11.43 -12.65
CA TYR A 125 12.24 -12.45 -12.81
C TYR A 125 12.58 -12.69 -14.29
N TYR A 126 11.58 -12.93 -15.14
CA TYR A 126 11.82 -13.13 -16.59
C TYR A 126 12.39 -11.90 -17.31
N PHE A 127 12.19 -10.70 -16.75
CA PHE A 127 12.71 -9.45 -17.30
C PHE A 127 13.91 -8.87 -16.53
N GLU A 128 14.55 -9.66 -15.65
CA GLU A 128 15.71 -9.24 -14.84
C GLU A 128 15.48 -7.94 -14.03
N GLY A 129 14.23 -7.64 -13.69
CA GLY A 129 13.83 -6.40 -13.03
C GLY A 129 13.98 -5.13 -13.89
N LYS A 130 14.32 -5.26 -15.17
CA LYS A 130 14.53 -4.15 -16.10
C LYS A 130 13.23 -3.75 -16.80
N TYR A 131 13.16 -2.49 -17.18
CA TYR A 131 12.11 -2.02 -18.07
C TYR A 131 12.41 -2.45 -19.50
N VAL A 132 11.53 -3.25 -20.10
CA VAL A 132 11.69 -3.76 -21.45
C VAL A 132 10.96 -2.85 -22.44
N LYS A 133 11.71 -2.13 -23.27
CA LYS A 133 11.17 -1.29 -24.36
C LYS A 133 10.83 -2.08 -25.62
N ARG A 134 11.48 -3.22 -25.81
CA ARG A 134 11.39 -4.06 -27.01
C ARG A 134 10.26 -5.07 -26.88
N LEU A 135 9.31 -5.03 -27.82
CA LEU A 135 8.11 -5.87 -27.77
C LEU A 135 8.44 -7.36 -27.91
N ASP A 136 9.40 -7.72 -28.76
CA ASP A 136 9.81 -9.10 -28.99
C ASP A 136 10.35 -9.77 -27.73
N ILE A 137 11.19 -9.06 -26.97
CA ILE A 137 11.72 -9.52 -25.68
C ILE A 137 10.58 -9.65 -24.67
N ALA A 138 9.64 -8.70 -24.66
CA ALA A 138 8.47 -8.76 -23.78
C ALA A 138 7.58 -9.97 -24.07
N ILE A 139 7.33 -10.28 -25.35
CA ILE A 139 6.53 -11.44 -25.75
C ILE A 139 7.24 -12.74 -25.36
N ASP A 140 8.53 -12.89 -25.64
CA ASP A 140 9.32 -14.08 -25.27
C ASP A 140 9.31 -14.33 -23.76
N GLY A 141 9.52 -13.29 -22.94
CA GLY A 141 9.46 -13.41 -21.49
C GLY A 141 8.07 -13.79 -20.96
N LEU A 142 7.00 -13.27 -21.57
CA LEU A 142 5.62 -13.65 -21.21
C LEU A 142 5.28 -15.09 -21.64
N LEU A 143 5.76 -15.54 -22.81
CA LEU A 143 5.55 -16.92 -23.26
C LEU A 143 6.25 -17.93 -22.35
N LYS A 144 7.47 -17.61 -21.88
CA LYS A 144 8.18 -18.41 -20.87
C LYS A 144 7.41 -18.48 -19.55
N LEU A 145 6.87 -17.34 -19.09
CA LEU A 145 6.04 -17.27 -17.88
C LEU A 145 4.78 -18.13 -17.96
N ILE A 146 4.14 -18.24 -19.14
CA ILE A 146 2.92 -19.05 -19.31
C ILE A 146 3.23 -20.55 -19.32
N ARG A 147 4.44 -20.93 -19.75
CA ARG A 147 4.87 -22.33 -19.84
C ARG A 147 5.25 -22.92 -18.47
N ASP A 148 5.60 -22.07 -17.50
CA ASP A 148 6.07 -22.43 -16.14
C ASP A 148 4.97 -22.30 -15.07
#